data_AF-A0A7C9EC09-F1
#
_entry.id   AF-A0A7C9EC09-F1
#
_cell.length_a   1.000
_cell.length_b   1.000
_cell.length_c   1.000
_cell.angle_alpha   90.00
_cell.angle_beta   90.00
_cell.angle_gamma   90.00
#
_symmetry.space_group_name_H-M   'P 1'
#
loop_
_entity.id
_entity.type
_entity.pdbx_description
1 polymer ?
#
loop_
_entity_poly.entity_id
_entity_poly.type
_entity_poly.pdbx_seq_one_letter_code
_entity_poly.pdbx_strand_id
1 'polypeptide(L)'
;PKVLADIVESVVAAVYVDCEFDLKYLWQVIRGLLEPIITLESLPLQPVTMLFELCQKQGKQVDIKHWRKIDKNICSIYVDGQLIATCTSDQKDIARLNAAKEALAKLDKSIGSDMGIVCEVNEMNEIEAAKQKLHELCDKKKWPKPSYRIEKEEGPAHGRKYVCSVEIETEGDKLYMVGDEKSRVKEAENSAASSMIHSLVQSDYL
;
A
#
# COMPACT_ATOMS: atom_id res chain seq x y z
N PRO A 1 6.38 11.50 -25.51
CA PRO A 1 5.46 11.82 -26.63
C PRO A 1 5.92 13.06 -27.40
N LYS A 2 6.35 12.90 -28.66
CA LYS A 2 6.87 14.01 -29.49
C LYS A 2 5.82 15.10 -29.75
N VAL A 3 4.59 14.68 -30.03
CA VAL A 3 3.46 15.58 -30.32
C VAL A 3 3.16 16.57 -29.18
N LEU A 4 3.25 16.15 -27.92
CA LEU A 4 3.01 17.05 -26.79
C LEU A 4 4.12 18.09 -26.67
N ALA A 5 5.38 17.69 -26.89
CA ALA A 5 6.50 18.60 -26.88
C ALA A 5 6.37 19.65 -28.00
N ASP A 6 6.01 19.22 -29.21
CA ASP A 6 5.79 20.11 -30.37
C ASP A 6 4.66 21.13 -30.09
N ILE A 7 3.58 20.73 -29.41
CA ILE A 7 2.48 21.63 -29.03
C ILE A 7 2.95 22.66 -28.00
N VAL A 8 3.64 22.22 -26.94
CA VAL A 8 4.14 23.11 -25.89
C VAL A 8 5.14 24.11 -26.47
N GLU A 9 6.06 23.64 -27.30
CA GLU A 9 7.04 24.48 -28.00
C GLU A 9 6.37 25.54 -28.87
N SER A 10 5.35 25.16 -29.64
CA SER A 10 4.62 26.09 -30.51
C SER A 10 3.90 27.19 -29.73
N VAL A 11 3.25 26.84 -28.61
CA VAL A 11 2.55 27.82 -27.76
C VAL A 11 3.53 28.75 -27.08
N VAL A 12 4.62 28.21 -26.51
CA VAL A 12 5.66 29.02 -25.86
C VAL A 12 6.32 29.97 -26.86
N ALA A 13 6.62 29.51 -28.08
CA ALA A 13 7.21 30.34 -29.12
C ALA A 13 6.28 31.48 -29.56
N ALA A 14 4.97 31.21 -29.72
CA ALA A 14 4.00 32.25 -30.06
C ALA A 14 3.90 33.32 -28.98
N VAL A 15 3.76 32.91 -27.71
CA VAL A 15 3.71 33.84 -26.58
C VAL A 15 5.02 34.63 -26.46
N TYR A 16 6.17 33.99 -26.69
CA TYR A 16 7.47 34.67 -26.62
C TYR A 16 7.60 35.80 -27.66
N VAL A 17 7.07 35.59 -28.87
CA VAL A 17 7.02 36.63 -29.91
C VAL A 17 6.05 37.75 -29.51
N ASP A 18 4.87 37.42 -28.99
CA ASP A 18 3.86 38.39 -28.54
C ASP A 18 4.34 39.23 -27.33
N CYS A 19 5.25 38.68 -26.51
CA CYS A 19 5.85 39.35 -25.37
C CYS A 19 7.09 40.20 -25.75
N GLU A 20 7.30 40.49 -27.05
CA GLU A 20 8.49 41.19 -27.56
C GLU A 20 9.82 40.57 -27.07
N PHE A 21 9.85 39.24 -26.96
CA PHE A 21 11.00 38.47 -26.46
C PHE A 21 11.35 38.72 -24.98
N ASP A 22 10.43 39.25 -24.16
CA ASP A 22 10.62 39.40 -22.70
C ASP A 22 10.41 38.05 -21.99
N LEU A 23 11.52 37.43 -21.57
CA LEU A 23 11.52 36.16 -20.83
C LEU A 23 10.84 36.25 -19.45
N LYS A 24 10.87 37.41 -18.78
CA LYS A 24 10.22 37.58 -17.47
C LYS A 24 8.71 37.60 -17.64
N TYR A 25 8.23 38.33 -18.64
CA TYR A 25 6.81 38.40 -18.95
C TYR A 25 6.28 37.07 -19.50
N LEU A 26 7.03 36.42 -20.40
CA LEU A 26 6.76 35.05 -20.85
C LEU A 26 6.56 34.09 -19.67
N TRP A 27 7.47 34.10 -18.69
CA TRP A 27 7.36 33.22 -17.52
C TRP A 27 6.13 33.51 -16.67
N GLN A 28 5.71 34.78 -16.54
CA GLN A 28 4.47 35.12 -15.84
C GLN A 28 3.24 34.54 -16.55
N VAL A 29 3.22 34.56 -17.89
CA VAL A 29 2.11 34.01 -18.69
C VAL A 29 2.10 32.48 -18.68
N ILE A 30 3.25 31.86 -18.98
CA ILE A 30 3.36 30.39 -19.08
C ILE A 30 3.19 29.71 -17.73
N ARG A 31 3.59 30.34 -16.61
CA ARG A 31 3.39 29.77 -15.27
C ARG A 31 1.92 29.45 -15.01
N GLY A 32 1.00 30.37 -15.33
CA GLY A 32 -0.42 30.15 -15.15
C GLY A 32 -0.98 29.03 -16.03
N LEU A 33 -0.42 28.84 -17.24
CA LEU A 33 -0.80 27.76 -18.15
C LEU A 33 -0.33 26.38 -17.65
N LEU A 34 0.79 26.34 -16.93
CA LEU A 34 1.40 25.12 -16.42
C LEU A 34 0.95 24.76 -14.99
N GLU A 35 0.11 25.58 -14.36
CA GLU A 35 -0.40 25.31 -13.00
C GLU A 35 -1.67 24.43 -13.01
N PRO A 36 -1.73 23.37 -12.17
CA PRO A 36 -0.70 22.93 -11.25
C PRO A 36 0.46 22.25 -11.98
N ILE A 37 1.69 22.67 -11.65
CA ILE A 37 2.89 21.98 -12.13
C ILE A 37 2.84 20.59 -11.50
N ILE A 38 2.57 19.58 -12.33
CA ILE A 38 2.51 18.20 -11.85
C ILE A 38 3.91 17.84 -11.35
N THR A 39 4.06 17.77 -10.03
CA THR A 39 5.28 17.29 -9.39
C THR A 39 5.46 15.80 -9.70
N LEU A 40 6.70 15.32 -9.75
CA LEU A 40 6.99 13.90 -9.97
C LEU A 40 6.26 12.98 -8.97
N GLU A 41 5.99 13.51 -7.77
CA GLU A 41 5.23 12.88 -6.68
C GLU A 41 3.71 12.81 -6.95
N SER A 42 3.17 13.72 -7.74
CA SER A 42 1.73 13.77 -8.11
C SER A 42 1.43 13.12 -9.46
N LEU A 43 2.46 12.79 -10.24
CA LEU A 43 2.29 12.05 -11.48
C LEU A 43 1.97 10.59 -11.11
N PRO A 44 0.79 10.05 -11.47
CA PRO A 44 0.52 8.65 -11.22
C PRO A 44 1.53 7.82 -12.02
N LEU A 45 2.55 7.28 -11.33
CA LEU A 45 3.50 6.37 -11.96
C LEU A 45 2.70 5.24 -12.60
N GLN A 46 3.09 4.85 -13.82
CA GLN A 46 2.41 3.76 -14.48
C GLN A 46 2.52 2.49 -13.61
N PRO A 47 1.42 1.75 -13.40
CA PRO A 47 1.37 0.55 -12.55
C PRO A 47 2.48 -0.47 -12.83
N VAL A 48 2.92 -0.57 -14.08
CA VAL A 48 4.04 -1.43 -14.46
C VAL A 48 5.34 -0.97 -13.81
N THR A 49 5.64 0.33 -13.86
CA THR A 49 6.84 0.92 -13.24
C THR A 49 6.82 0.75 -11.73
N MET A 50 5.69 1.08 -11.09
CA MET A 50 5.52 0.90 -9.64
C MET A 50 5.76 -0.56 -9.21
N LEU A 51 5.27 -1.53 -9.99
CA LEU A 51 5.48 -2.95 -9.71
C LEU A 51 6.96 -3.34 -9.75
N PHE A 52 7.70 -2.87 -10.75
CA PHE A 52 9.13 -3.15 -10.86
C PHE A 52 9.91 -2.51 -9.70
N GLU A 53 9.63 -1.25 -9.37
CA GLU A 53 10.29 -0.57 -8.26
C GLU A 53 10.03 -1.25 -6.92
N LEU A 54 8.77 -1.64 -6.65
CA LEU A 54 8.39 -2.35 -5.44
C LEU A 54 9.12 -3.69 -5.31
N CYS A 55 9.12 -4.49 -6.37
CA CYS A 55 9.78 -5.80 -6.34
C CYS A 55 11.30 -5.69 -6.26
N GLN A 56 11.90 -4.71 -6.96
CA GLN A 56 13.34 -4.46 -6.91
C GLN A 56 13.80 -4.05 -5.52
N LYS A 57 13.04 -3.19 -4.83
CA LYS A 57 13.32 -2.83 -3.43
C LYS A 57 13.34 -4.07 -2.51
N GLN A 58 12.47 -5.04 -2.79
CA GLN A 58 12.38 -6.31 -2.05
C GLN A 58 13.35 -7.39 -2.54
N GLY A 59 14.22 -7.09 -3.51
CA GLY A 59 15.14 -8.07 -4.11
C GLY A 59 14.47 -9.18 -4.93
N LYS A 60 13.21 -8.98 -5.34
CA LYS A 60 12.41 -9.96 -6.08
C LYS A 60 12.51 -9.75 -7.59
N GLN A 61 12.50 -10.83 -8.35
CA GLN A 61 12.52 -10.80 -9.81
C GLN A 61 11.10 -10.78 -10.37
N VAL A 62 10.80 -9.84 -11.27
CA VAL A 62 9.50 -9.73 -11.95
C VAL A 62 9.61 -10.20 -13.40
N ASP A 63 8.80 -11.19 -13.77
CA ASP A 63 8.66 -11.64 -15.16
C ASP A 63 7.24 -11.37 -15.68
N ILE A 64 7.14 -10.63 -16.79
CA ILE A 64 5.86 -10.36 -17.46
C ILE A 64 5.79 -11.19 -18.74
N LYS A 65 4.78 -12.06 -18.84
CA LYS A 65 4.55 -12.91 -20.01
C LYS A 65 3.28 -12.50 -20.72
N HIS A 66 3.37 -12.44 -22.04
CA HIS A 66 2.26 -12.07 -22.92
C HIS A 66 1.96 -13.22 -23.88
N TRP A 67 0.67 -13.54 -24.03
CA TRP A 67 0.22 -14.50 -25.03
C TRP A 67 -1.21 -14.19 -25.46
N ARG A 68 -1.67 -14.82 -26.54
CA ARG A 68 -3.01 -14.61 -27.09
C ARG A 68 -3.77 -15.93 -27.09
N LYS A 69 -5.05 -15.88 -26.73
CA LYS A 69 -5.97 -17.03 -26.83
C LYS A 69 -7.24 -16.61 -27.56
N ILE A 70 -7.52 -17.29 -28.68
CA ILE A 70 -8.67 -17.06 -29.57
C ILE A 70 -8.66 -15.65 -30.17
N ASP A 71 -9.02 -14.64 -29.38
CA ASP A 71 -8.97 -13.22 -29.78
C ASP A 71 -8.73 -12.25 -28.61
N LYS A 72 -8.26 -12.75 -27.47
CA LYS A 72 -7.95 -11.93 -26.29
C LYS A 72 -6.45 -11.94 -26.03
N ASN A 73 -5.89 -10.75 -25.80
CA ASN A 73 -4.54 -10.58 -25.29
C ASN A 73 -4.55 -10.88 -23.80
N ILE A 74 -3.62 -11.73 -23.37
CA ILE A 74 -3.46 -12.16 -21.98
C ILE A 74 -2.10 -11.69 -21.51
N CYS A 75 -2.07 -11.08 -20.34
CA CYS A 75 -0.86 -10.70 -19.64
C CYS A 75 -0.85 -11.38 -18.28
N SER A 76 0.23 -12.10 -17.98
CA SER A 76 0.47 -12.68 -16.68
C SER A 76 1.78 -12.20 -16.10
N ILE A 77 1.75 -11.90 -14.81
CA ILE A 77 2.85 -11.36 -14.05
C ILE A 77 3.27 -12.38 -13.02
N TYR A 78 4.56 -12.69 -13.03
CA TYR A 78 5.21 -13.58 -12.10
C TYR A 78 6.20 -12.80 -11.26
N VAL A 79 6.28 -13.14 -9.98
CA VAL A 79 7.30 -12.63 -9.05
C VAL A 79 8.00 -13.85 -8.45
N ASP A 80 9.32 -13.93 -8.59
CA ASP A 80 10.15 -15.09 -8.20
C ASP A 80 9.60 -16.44 -8.73
N GLY A 81 9.09 -16.42 -9.96
CA GLY A 81 8.50 -17.59 -10.61
C GLY A 81 7.06 -17.92 -10.19
N GLN A 82 6.49 -17.26 -9.18
CA GLN A 82 5.11 -17.45 -8.75
C GLN A 82 4.14 -16.53 -9.51
N LEU A 83 3.03 -17.09 -10.01
CA LEU A 83 2.00 -16.31 -10.70
C LEU A 83 1.23 -15.42 -9.72
N ILE A 84 1.36 -14.10 -9.86
CA ILE A 84 0.66 -13.13 -9.00
C ILE A 84 -0.66 -12.71 -9.61
N ALA A 85 -0.64 -12.30 -10.89
CA ALA A 85 -1.82 -11.78 -11.56
C ALA A 85 -1.89 -12.22 -13.02
N THR A 86 -3.11 -12.36 -13.53
CA THR A 86 -3.39 -12.61 -14.95
C THR A 86 -4.60 -11.78 -15.35
N CYS A 87 -4.47 -10.99 -16.40
CA CYS A 87 -5.57 -10.22 -16.96
C CYS A 87 -5.66 -10.40 -18.46
N THR A 88 -6.89 -10.24 -18.99
CA THR A 88 -7.17 -10.35 -20.41
C THR A 88 -7.82 -9.06 -20.92
N SER A 89 -7.48 -8.63 -22.12
CA SER A 89 -8.14 -7.52 -22.83
C SER A 89 -7.99 -7.72 -24.35
N ASP A 90 -8.87 -7.07 -25.09
CA ASP A 90 -8.76 -6.79 -26.52
C ASP A 90 -7.47 -6.03 -26.87
N GLN A 91 -6.97 -5.16 -26.00
CA GLN A 91 -5.72 -4.41 -26.20
C GLN A 91 -4.58 -4.93 -25.32
N LYS A 92 -3.41 -5.14 -25.93
CA LYS A 92 -2.20 -5.65 -25.24
C LYS A 92 -1.79 -4.78 -24.06
N ASP A 93 -1.79 -3.46 -24.25
CA ASP A 93 -1.34 -2.51 -23.23
C ASP A 93 -2.33 -2.40 -22.08
N ILE A 94 -3.64 -2.50 -22.34
CA ILE A 94 -4.67 -2.57 -21.29
C ILE A 94 -4.53 -3.86 -20.48
N ALA A 95 -4.33 -5.01 -21.14
CA ALA A 95 -4.11 -6.29 -20.43
C ALA A 95 -2.89 -6.20 -19.51
N ARG A 96 -1.81 -5.56 -19.97
CA ARG A 96 -0.58 -5.34 -19.19
C ARG A 96 -0.81 -4.39 -18.00
N LEU A 97 -1.48 -3.27 -18.24
CA LEU A 97 -1.79 -2.28 -17.22
C LEU A 97 -2.64 -2.89 -16.10
N ASN A 98 -3.69 -3.62 -16.47
CA ASN A 98 -4.60 -4.25 -15.51
C ASN A 98 -3.91 -5.36 -14.72
N ALA A 99 -3.09 -6.19 -15.38
CA ALA A 99 -2.32 -7.21 -14.68
C ALA A 99 -1.36 -6.59 -13.66
N ALA A 100 -0.71 -5.46 -13.99
CA ALA A 100 0.19 -4.77 -13.08
C ALA A 100 -0.55 -4.14 -11.89
N LYS A 101 -1.72 -3.54 -12.10
CA LYS A 101 -2.58 -3.02 -11.02
C LYS A 101 -3.01 -4.14 -10.06
N GLU A 102 -3.47 -5.26 -10.60
CA GLU A 102 -3.89 -6.42 -9.82
C GLU A 102 -2.70 -7.03 -9.06
N ALA A 103 -1.52 -7.11 -9.69
CA ALA A 103 -0.31 -7.59 -9.04
C ALA A 103 0.10 -6.69 -7.87
N LEU A 104 0.09 -5.37 -8.06
CA LEU A 104 0.36 -4.41 -6.99
C LEU A 104 -0.62 -4.58 -5.83
N ALA A 105 -1.93 -4.66 -6.10
CA ALA A 105 -2.93 -4.84 -5.04
C ALA A 105 -2.75 -6.15 -4.25
N LYS A 106 -2.31 -7.23 -4.91
CA LYS A 106 -2.02 -8.50 -4.24
C LYS A 106 -0.72 -8.47 -3.46
N LEU A 107 0.31 -7.81 -3.98
CA LEU A 107 1.59 -7.66 -3.29
C LEU A 107 1.44 -6.73 -2.09
N ASP A 108 0.66 -5.66 -2.21
CA ASP A 108 0.32 -4.71 -1.14
C ASP A 108 -0.40 -5.40 0.04
N LYS A 109 -1.35 -6.30 -0.27
CA LYS A 109 -1.96 -7.19 0.74
C LYS A 109 -0.96 -8.17 1.37
N SER A 110 0.12 -8.47 0.67
CA SER A 110 1.22 -9.31 1.15
C SER A 110 2.33 -8.51 1.86
N ILE A 111 2.26 -7.17 1.94
CA ILE A 111 3.30 -6.31 2.55
C ILE A 111 3.43 -6.51 4.07
N GLY A 112 2.58 -7.30 4.71
CA GLY A 112 2.87 -7.80 6.07
C GLY A 112 4.07 -8.76 6.16
N SER A 113 4.76 -9.11 5.06
CA SER A 113 5.71 -10.22 5.02
C SER A 113 7.20 -9.87 5.15
N ASP A 114 7.63 -8.60 5.19
CA ASP A 114 9.07 -8.27 5.20
C ASP A 114 9.70 -7.96 6.59
N MET A 115 9.02 -8.34 7.69
CA MET A 115 9.64 -8.36 9.03
C MET A 115 9.48 -9.66 9.84
N GLY A 116 9.18 -10.77 9.15
CA GLY A 116 9.19 -12.10 9.77
C GLY A 116 8.01 -12.38 10.70
N ILE A 117 6.86 -11.72 10.47
CA ILE A 117 5.59 -12.13 11.05
C ILE A 117 4.67 -12.54 9.90
N VAL A 118 4.51 -13.84 9.70
CA VAL A 118 3.49 -14.36 8.78
C VAL A 118 2.14 -14.22 9.47
N CYS A 119 1.39 -13.19 9.12
CA CYS A 119 0.04 -12.95 9.62
C CYS A 119 -0.98 -13.59 8.66
N GLU A 120 -1.40 -14.83 8.95
CA GLU A 120 -2.65 -15.34 8.41
C GLU A 120 -3.81 -14.49 8.96
N VAL A 121 -4.52 -13.84 8.04
CA VAL A 121 -5.70 -13.01 8.33
C VAL A 121 -6.96 -13.75 7.91
N ASN A 122 -7.97 -13.75 8.77
CA ASN A 122 -9.27 -14.36 8.47
C ASN A 122 -10.14 -13.46 7.56
N GLU A 123 -11.34 -13.93 7.21
CA GLU A 123 -12.30 -13.17 6.38
C GLU A 123 -12.72 -11.80 6.98
N MET A 124 -12.48 -11.58 8.27
CA MET A 124 -12.74 -10.33 8.99
C MET A 124 -11.49 -9.46 9.16
N ASN A 125 -10.40 -9.79 8.44
CA ASN A 125 -9.12 -9.09 8.51
C ASN A 125 -8.48 -9.13 9.91
N GLU A 126 -8.82 -10.12 10.74
CA GLU A 126 -8.19 -10.34 12.04
C GLU A 126 -7.03 -11.32 11.89
N ILE A 127 -5.90 -10.98 12.51
CA ILE A 127 -4.71 -11.82 12.51
C ILE A 127 -4.95 -13.01 13.45
N GLU A 128 -4.80 -14.23 12.92
CA GLU A 128 -4.88 -15.44 13.72
C GLU A 128 -3.70 -15.49 14.71
N ALA A 129 -4.02 -15.76 15.98
CA ALA A 129 -3.07 -15.75 17.09
C ALA A 129 -2.25 -14.44 17.23
N ALA A 130 -2.83 -13.30 16.85
CA ALA A 130 -2.24 -11.96 16.96
C ALA A 130 -1.60 -11.68 18.32
N LYS A 131 -2.22 -12.12 19.44
CA LYS A 131 -1.66 -11.94 20.79
C LYS A 131 -0.27 -12.58 20.90
N GLN A 132 -0.14 -13.82 20.42
CA GLN A 132 1.12 -14.57 20.45
C GLN A 132 2.15 -13.91 19.51
N LYS A 133 1.73 -13.52 18.30
CA LYS A 133 2.60 -12.86 17.32
C LYS A 133 3.15 -11.51 17.81
N LEU A 134 2.33 -10.73 18.51
CA LEU A 134 2.75 -9.45 19.10
C LEU A 134 3.78 -9.68 20.22
N HIS A 135 3.60 -10.72 21.04
CA HIS A 135 4.60 -11.09 22.05
C HIS A 135 5.94 -11.46 21.41
N GLU A 136 5.93 -12.32 20.39
CA GLU A 136 7.13 -12.72 19.65
C GLU A 136 7.83 -11.52 18.99
N LEU A 137 7.03 -10.56 18.49
CA LEU A 137 7.55 -9.33 17.92
C LEU A 137 8.29 -8.49 18.96
N CYS A 138 7.69 -8.26 20.12
CA CYS A 138 8.32 -7.52 21.22
C CYS A 138 9.63 -8.20 21.64
N ASP A 139 9.64 -9.54 21.75
CA ASP A 139 10.83 -10.30 22.12
C ASP A 139 11.97 -10.17 21.07
N LYS A 140 11.61 -10.16 19.78
CA LYS A 140 12.55 -9.98 18.66
C LYS A 140 13.13 -8.56 18.62
N LYS A 141 12.28 -7.55 18.81
CA LYS A 141 12.66 -6.13 18.81
C LYS A 141 13.23 -5.64 20.14
N LYS A 142 13.30 -6.51 21.16
CA LYS A 142 13.75 -6.19 22.53
C LYS A 142 12.91 -5.10 23.20
N TRP A 143 11.63 -5.02 22.85
CA TRP A 143 10.67 -4.16 23.53
C TRP A 143 10.15 -4.81 24.82
N PRO A 144 9.70 -4.01 25.80
CA PRO A 144 8.94 -4.51 26.93
C PRO A 144 7.72 -5.31 26.48
N LYS A 145 7.28 -6.25 27.32
CA LYS A 145 6.11 -7.08 27.01
C LYS A 145 4.84 -6.21 26.90
N PRO A 146 3.94 -6.53 25.94
CA PRO A 146 2.67 -5.83 25.79
C PRO A 146 1.81 -5.95 27.05
N SER A 147 1.18 -4.84 27.43
CA SER A 147 0.25 -4.75 28.55
C SER A 147 -1.19 -4.72 28.04
N TYR A 148 -2.02 -5.66 28.49
CA TYR A 148 -3.43 -5.75 28.11
C TYR A 148 -4.35 -5.29 29.24
N ARG A 149 -5.42 -4.58 28.91
CA ARG A 149 -6.46 -4.14 29.86
C ARG A 149 -7.86 -4.30 29.28
N ILE A 150 -8.83 -4.62 30.13
CA ILE A 150 -10.24 -4.67 29.73
C ILE A 150 -10.83 -3.28 29.95
N GLU A 151 -11.16 -2.61 28.86
CA GLU A 151 -11.76 -1.27 28.86
C GLU A 151 -13.26 -1.34 29.12
N LYS A 152 -13.90 -2.41 28.66
CA LYS A 152 -15.36 -2.55 28.71
C LYS A 152 -15.78 -4.00 28.94
N GLU A 153 -16.65 -4.23 29.91
CA GLU A 153 -17.32 -5.51 30.15
C GLU A 153 -18.83 -5.24 30.32
N GLU A 154 -19.62 -5.65 29.34
CA GLU A 154 -21.06 -5.39 29.30
C GLU A 154 -21.87 -6.63 28.97
N GLY A 155 -23.15 -6.60 29.33
CA GLY A 155 -24.12 -7.62 28.97
C GLY A 155 -24.37 -8.69 30.05
N PRO A 156 -25.46 -9.46 29.89
CA PRO A 156 -25.83 -10.51 30.84
C PRO A 156 -24.84 -11.68 30.75
N ALA A 157 -24.84 -12.55 31.77
CA ALA A 157 -23.90 -13.69 31.84
C ALA A 157 -23.92 -14.60 30.59
N HIS A 158 -25.06 -14.71 29.89
CA HIS A 158 -25.25 -15.52 28.68
C HIS A 158 -24.96 -14.77 27.37
N GLY A 159 -24.56 -13.49 27.43
CA GLY A 159 -24.32 -12.63 26.28
C GLY A 159 -23.29 -11.55 26.59
N ARG A 160 -22.27 -11.88 27.40
CA ARG A 160 -21.29 -10.93 27.86
C ARG A 160 -20.33 -10.55 26.74
N LYS A 161 -19.96 -9.29 26.68
CA LYS A 161 -19.09 -8.70 25.68
C LYS A 161 -17.95 -7.95 26.32
N TYR A 162 -16.78 -8.02 25.69
CA TYR A 162 -15.53 -7.50 26.21
C TYR A 162 -14.84 -6.66 25.13
N VAL A 163 -14.31 -5.52 25.53
CA VAL A 163 -13.38 -4.71 24.72
C VAL A 163 -12.06 -4.65 25.47
N CYS A 164 -10.97 -4.92 24.77
CA CYS A 164 -9.63 -4.93 25.33
C CYS A 164 -8.77 -3.87 24.64
N SER A 165 -7.86 -3.26 25.41
CA SER A 165 -6.79 -2.41 24.91
C SER A 165 -5.43 -3.09 25.10
N VAL A 166 -4.48 -2.72 24.26
CA VAL A 166 -3.07 -3.14 24.36
C VAL A 166 -2.17 -1.91 24.29
N GLU A 167 -1.19 -1.87 25.18
CA GLU A 167 -0.14 -0.87 25.23
C GLU A 167 1.22 -1.53 25.03
N ILE A 168 2.06 -0.94 24.18
CA ILE A 168 3.46 -1.32 23.99
C ILE A 168 4.35 -0.08 24.06
N GLU A 169 5.57 -0.28 24.54
CA GLU A 169 6.60 0.75 24.60
C GLU A 169 7.68 0.42 23.57
N THR A 170 7.87 1.31 22.60
CA THR A 170 8.90 1.21 21.56
C THR A 170 10.11 2.07 21.94
N GLU A 171 11.13 2.20 21.07
CA GLU A 171 12.38 2.93 21.37
C GLU A 171 12.20 4.44 21.65
N GLY A 172 11.02 5.00 21.38
CA GLY A 172 10.72 6.41 21.65
C GLY A 172 9.27 6.69 22.07
N ASP A 173 8.33 5.82 21.71
CA ASP A 173 6.90 6.08 21.88
C ASP A 173 6.14 4.94 22.56
N LYS A 174 5.17 5.32 23.39
CA LYS A 174 4.14 4.41 23.91
C LYS A 174 2.98 4.38 22.94
N LEU A 175 2.75 3.22 22.36
CA LEU A 175 1.64 2.99 21.45
C LEU A 175 0.50 2.33 22.21
N TYR A 176 -0.71 2.80 21.94
CA TYR A 176 -1.93 2.33 22.56
C TYR A 176 -2.98 2.03 21.49
N MET A 177 -3.56 0.83 21.52
CA MET A 177 -4.61 0.43 20.59
C MET A 177 -5.76 -0.26 21.31
N VAL A 178 -6.96 -0.05 20.81
CA VAL A 178 -8.19 -0.69 21.28
C VAL A 178 -8.67 -1.70 20.24
N GLY A 179 -9.03 -2.90 20.69
CA GLY A 179 -9.61 -3.95 19.85
C GLY A 179 -11.12 -3.83 19.73
N ASP A 180 -11.70 -4.70 18.90
CA ASP A 180 -13.13 -4.80 18.70
C ASP A 180 -13.82 -5.52 19.86
N GLU A 181 -15.14 -5.34 19.92
CA GLU A 181 -16.00 -6.02 20.89
C GLU A 181 -16.10 -7.52 20.60
N LYS A 182 -15.78 -8.35 21.59
CA LYS A 182 -15.77 -9.81 21.48
C LYS A 182 -16.54 -10.50 22.59
N SER A 183 -16.99 -11.72 22.32
CA SER A 183 -17.77 -12.53 23.27
C SER A 183 -16.92 -13.14 24.40
N ARG A 184 -15.59 -13.17 24.22
CA ARG A 184 -14.64 -13.75 25.17
C ARG A 184 -13.45 -12.82 25.36
N VAL A 185 -12.94 -12.76 26.59
CA VAL A 185 -11.74 -11.99 26.96
C VAL A 185 -10.55 -12.33 26.05
N LYS A 186 -10.27 -13.62 25.83
CA LYS A 186 -9.16 -14.06 24.97
C LYS A 186 -9.28 -13.57 23.53
N GLU A 187 -10.51 -13.51 23.00
CA GLU A 187 -10.77 -13.00 21.65
C GLU A 187 -10.62 -11.48 21.60
N ALA A 188 -11.06 -10.76 22.64
CA ALA A 188 -10.88 -9.31 22.76
C ALA A 188 -9.39 -8.92 22.82
N GLU A 189 -8.60 -9.63 23.62
CA GLU A 189 -7.14 -9.43 23.69
C GLU A 189 -6.46 -9.71 22.34
N ASN A 190 -6.89 -10.77 21.63
CA ASN A 190 -6.38 -11.07 20.30
C ASN A 190 -6.74 -9.97 19.29
N SER A 191 -7.96 -9.45 19.34
CA SER A 191 -8.39 -8.33 18.48
C SER A 191 -7.56 -7.08 18.76
N ALA A 192 -7.34 -6.71 20.03
CA ALA A 192 -6.48 -5.58 20.40
C ALA A 192 -5.04 -5.76 19.88
N ALA A 193 -4.47 -6.96 20.01
CA ALA A 193 -3.16 -7.28 19.46
C ALA A 193 -3.12 -7.18 17.92
N SER A 194 -4.20 -7.58 17.24
CA SER A 194 -4.32 -7.46 15.78
C SER A 194 -4.28 -6.01 15.35
N SER A 195 -5.06 -5.13 16.00
CA SER A 195 -5.06 -3.69 15.75
C SER A 195 -3.68 -3.07 15.97
N MET A 196 -2.97 -3.49 17.02
CA MET A 196 -1.60 -3.05 17.29
C MET A 196 -0.62 -3.46 16.20
N ILE A 197 -0.65 -4.72 15.76
CA ILE A 197 0.24 -5.19 14.68
C ILE A 197 -0.04 -4.41 13.40
N HIS A 198 -1.31 -4.18 13.04
CA HIS A 198 -1.64 -3.36 11.87
C HIS A 198 -1.11 -1.92 11.98
N SER A 199 -1.25 -1.30 13.16
CA SER A 199 -0.73 0.06 13.39
C SER A 199 0.78 0.12 13.25
N LEU A 200 1.50 -0.90 13.76
CA LEU A 200 2.95 -1.00 13.66
C LEU A 200 3.42 -1.14 12.20
N VAL A 201 2.71 -1.93 11.39
CA VAL A 201 3.00 -2.09 9.95
C VAL A 201 2.73 -0.79 9.19
N GLN A 202 1.67 -0.04 9.53
CA GLN A 202 1.34 1.20 8.82
C GLN A 202 2.27 2.38 9.18
N SER A 203 2.93 2.33 10.33
CA SER A 203 3.77 3.42 10.86
C SER A 203 5.26 3.18 10.66
N ASP A 204 5.68 2.23 9.81
CA ASP A 204 7.08 1.84 9.53
C ASP A 204 7.93 1.52 10.79
N TYR A 205 7.30 1.16 11.93
CA TYR A 205 8.01 0.59 13.10
C TYR A 205 8.50 -0.85 12.82
N LEU A 206 7.88 -1.46 11.81
CA LEU A 206 8.22 -2.72 11.17
C LEU A 206 8.65 -2.42 9.75
#